data_AF-A0A7I8VGP2-F1
#
_entry.id   AF-A0A7I8VGP2-F1
#
_cell.length_a   1.000
_cell.length_b   1.000
_cell.length_c   1.000
_cell.angle_alpha   90.00
_cell.angle_beta   90.00
_cell.angle_gamma   90.00
#
_symmetry.space_group_name_H-M   'P 1'
#
loop_
_entity.id
_entity.type
_entity.pdbx_description
1 polymer ?
#
loop_
_entity_poly.entity_id
_entity_poly.type
_entity_poly.pdbx_seq_one_letter_code
_entity_poly.pdbx_strand_id
1 'polypeptide(L)'
;MSLGYPSIRPRSNDQKIAEPTGISKNEYELPDRMFGSASVKSGLMQRHPLEESEKLWDKNQFDLNMAMLRNTQGISAPLKLTMERKFASKVGRLPCMRSSNVMMQTLNGSDETIDFDDILNTEPESAGNPHILVEKRLGLL
;
A
#
# COMPACT_ATOMS: atom_id res chain seq x y z
N MET A 1 3.20 -4.45 -30.09
CA MET A 1 1.81 -4.22 -29.62
C MET A 1 1.92 -3.57 -28.25
N SER A 2 1.43 -2.33 -28.06
CA SER A 2 1.41 -1.70 -26.73
C SER A 2 0.27 -2.30 -25.92
N LEU A 3 0.56 -2.80 -24.72
CA LEU A 3 -0.52 -3.14 -23.78
C LEU A 3 -1.15 -1.81 -23.31
N GLY A 4 -2.48 -1.79 -23.14
CA GLY A 4 -3.19 -0.60 -22.65
C GLY A 4 -2.69 -0.17 -21.26
N TYR A 5 -2.87 1.12 -20.95
CA TYR A 5 -2.50 1.69 -19.65
C TYR A 5 -3.60 1.45 -18.61
N PRO A 6 -3.24 1.11 -17.34
CA PRO A 6 -4.20 1.14 -16.25
C PRO A 6 -4.70 2.58 -16.03
N SER A 7 -5.98 2.75 -15.72
CA SER A 7 -6.57 4.07 -15.51
C SER A 7 -6.40 4.54 -14.08
N ILE A 8 -5.87 5.75 -13.93
CA ILE A 8 -5.79 6.43 -12.64
C ILE A 8 -7.16 6.95 -12.16
N ARG A 9 -8.04 7.32 -13.11
CA ARG A 9 -9.37 7.87 -12.81
C ARG A 9 -10.35 6.75 -12.45
N PRO A 10 -11.31 7.00 -11.55
CA PRO A 10 -12.35 6.03 -11.24
C PRO A 10 -13.19 5.80 -12.50
N ARG A 11 -13.31 4.53 -12.92
CA ARG A 11 -14.25 4.14 -13.97
C ARG A 11 -15.54 3.68 -13.31
N SER A 12 -16.67 4.06 -13.91
CA SER A 12 -18.01 3.61 -13.49
C SER A 12 -18.15 2.09 -13.44
N ASN A 13 -17.31 1.36 -14.17
CA ASN A 13 -17.35 -0.10 -14.29
C ASN A 13 -16.45 -0.82 -13.27
N ASP A 14 -15.43 -0.14 -12.74
CA ASP A 14 -14.49 -0.68 -11.74
C ASP A 14 -14.95 -0.36 -10.31
N GLN A 15 -15.88 0.59 -10.18
CA GLN A 15 -16.82 0.62 -9.07
C GLN A 15 -17.66 -0.66 -9.15
N LYS A 16 -17.13 -1.73 -8.56
CA LYS A 16 -18.02 -2.53 -7.73
C LYS A 16 -18.53 -1.57 -6.66
N ILE A 17 -19.56 -0.78 -7.01
CA ILE A 17 -20.60 -0.42 -6.06
C ILE A 17 -20.80 -1.75 -5.36
N ALA A 18 -20.37 -1.85 -4.11
CA ALA A 18 -20.72 -2.98 -3.32
C ALA A 18 -22.25 -2.98 -3.45
N GLU A 19 -22.79 -3.91 -4.24
CA GLU A 19 -24.17 -4.28 -4.07
C GLU A 19 -24.30 -4.45 -2.57
N PRO A 20 -25.36 -3.93 -1.92
CA PRO A 20 -25.55 -4.09 -0.48
C PRO A 20 -25.82 -5.56 -0.17
N THR A 21 -24.81 -6.41 -0.38
CA THR A 21 -24.71 -7.85 -0.14
C THR A 21 -23.77 -8.05 1.05
N GLY A 22 -23.80 -7.11 1.99
CA GLY A 22 -23.26 -7.25 3.34
C GLY A 22 -24.34 -7.64 4.35
N ILE A 23 -25.47 -8.19 3.91
CA ILE A 23 -26.47 -8.76 4.81
C ILE A 23 -26.32 -10.27 4.73
N SER A 24 -25.88 -10.91 5.82
CA SER A 24 -25.95 -12.37 5.93
C SER A 24 -27.40 -12.78 5.70
N LYS A 25 -27.65 -13.51 4.62
CA LYS A 25 -28.97 -14.04 4.33
C LYS A 25 -29.17 -15.30 5.17
N ASN A 26 -30.31 -15.38 5.85
CA ASN A 26 -30.70 -16.62 6.54
C ASN A 26 -31.02 -17.71 5.50
N GLU A 27 -31.20 -18.96 5.94
CA GLU A 27 -31.53 -20.13 5.08
C GLU A 27 -32.72 -19.91 4.13
N TYR A 28 -33.52 -18.88 4.36
CA TYR A 28 -34.67 -18.46 3.55
C TYR A 28 -34.43 -17.20 2.70
N GLU A 29 -33.17 -16.85 2.43
CA GLU A 29 -32.75 -15.68 1.64
C GLU A 29 -33.16 -14.31 2.21
N LEU A 30 -33.73 -14.29 3.41
CA LEU A 30 -34.13 -13.07 4.11
C LEU A 30 -32.90 -12.39 4.76
N PRO A 31 -32.81 -11.06 4.69
CA PRO A 31 -31.75 -10.30 5.34
C PRO A 31 -31.80 -10.46 6.87
N ASP A 32 -30.75 -11.04 7.47
CA ASP A 32 -30.66 -11.24 8.92
C ASP A 32 -30.35 -9.91 9.63
N ARG A 33 -31.24 -9.50 10.55
CA ARG A 33 -31.16 -8.21 11.27
C ARG A 33 -30.61 -8.34 12.69
N MET A 34 -30.27 -9.55 13.14
CA MET A 34 -29.94 -9.83 14.55
C MET A 34 -28.44 -9.79 14.88
N PHE A 35 -27.52 -9.79 13.89
CA PHE A 35 -26.09 -9.68 14.13
C PHE A 35 -25.58 -8.23 14.07
N GLY A 36 -25.38 -7.64 15.26
CA GLY A 36 -24.28 -6.73 15.62
C GLY A 36 -23.98 -5.51 14.74
N SER A 37 -24.09 -4.33 15.34
CA SER A 37 -23.75 -2.98 14.83
C SER A 37 -22.33 -2.76 14.25
N ALA A 38 -21.50 -3.80 14.11
CA ALA A 38 -20.12 -3.71 13.63
C ALA A 38 -20.00 -3.71 12.10
N SER A 39 -20.88 -4.40 11.36
CA SER A 39 -20.74 -4.56 9.90
C SER A 39 -21.62 -3.62 9.06
N VAL A 40 -22.54 -2.90 9.68
CA VAL A 40 -23.55 -2.09 8.97
C VAL A 40 -22.98 -0.76 8.45
N LYS A 41 -21.87 -0.28 9.02
CA LYS A 41 -21.29 1.03 8.64
C LYS A 41 -20.59 1.04 7.27
N SER A 42 -20.06 -0.09 6.81
CA SER A 42 -19.31 -0.17 5.55
C SER A 42 -20.20 -0.22 4.31
N GLY A 43 -21.46 -0.62 4.44
CA GLY A 43 -22.40 -0.74 3.30
C GLY A 43 -23.45 0.37 3.18
N LEU A 44 -23.56 1.27 4.16
CA LEU A 44 -24.64 2.29 4.20
C LEU A 44 -24.21 3.70 3.81
N MET A 45 -22.91 4.00 3.79
CA MET A 45 -22.45 5.33 3.36
C MET A 45 -22.32 5.31 1.84
N GLN A 46 -23.07 6.18 1.14
CA GLN A 46 -22.81 6.49 -0.27
C GLN A 46 -21.37 7.03 -0.36
N ARG A 47 -20.43 6.15 -0.71
CA ARG A 47 -19.04 6.56 -0.94
C ARG A 47 -18.97 7.35 -2.22
N HIS A 48 -18.27 8.47 -2.17
CA HIS A 48 -17.98 9.21 -3.38
C HIS A 48 -17.01 8.38 -4.24
N PRO A 49 -17.23 8.24 -5.56
CA PRO A 49 -16.38 7.44 -6.42
C PRO A 49 -14.90 7.90 -6.44
N LEU A 50 -14.65 9.17 -6.11
CA LEU A 50 -13.29 9.70 -5.94
C LEU A 50 -12.60 9.18 -4.67
N GLU A 51 -13.33 8.83 -3.61
CA GLU A 51 -12.75 8.40 -2.34
C GLU A 51 -11.92 7.11 -2.53
N GLU A 52 -12.41 6.18 -3.35
CA GLU A 52 -11.68 4.95 -3.68
C GLU A 52 -10.50 5.22 -4.60
N SER A 53 -10.65 6.17 -5.53
CA SER A 53 -9.59 6.60 -6.43
C SER A 53 -8.42 7.24 -5.70
N GLU A 54 -8.68 8.12 -4.73
CA GLU A 54 -7.65 8.78 -3.94
C GLU A 54 -6.91 7.78 -3.05
N LYS A 55 -7.63 6.83 -2.42
CA LYS A 55 -7.01 5.77 -1.62
C LYS A 55 -6.06 4.86 -2.40
N LEU A 56 -6.31 4.69 -3.70
CA LEU A 56 -5.51 3.81 -4.57
C LEU A 56 -4.58 4.60 -5.49
N TRP A 57 -4.48 5.91 -5.32
CA TRP A 57 -3.77 6.80 -6.24
C TRP A 57 -2.32 6.35 -6.47
N ASP A 58 -1.55 6.17 -5.39
CA ASP A 58 -0.12 5.83 -5.49
C ASP A 58 0.12 4.48 -6.17
N LYS A 59 -0.74 3.49 -5.89
CA LYS A 59 -0.68 2.17 -6.52
C LYS A 59 -0.99 2.27 -8.02
N ASN A 60 -2.03 3.00 -8.38
CA ASN A 60 -2.44 3.16 -9.77
C ASN A 60 -1.38 3.95 -10.58
N GLN A 61 -0.78 4.98 -9.98
CA GLN A 61 0.35 5.71 -10.58
C GLN A 61 1.55 4.78 -10.82
N PHE A 62 1.91 3.99 -9.81
CA PHE A 62 3.00 3.02 -9.93
C PHE A 62 2.73 2.00 -11.04
N ASP A 63 1.52 1.43 -11.09
CA ASP A 63 1.15 0.44 -12.10
C ASP A 63 1.15 1.05 -13.52
N LEU A 64 0.72 2.30 -13.66
CA LEU A 64 0.81 3.04 -14.92
C LEU A 64 2.27 3.20 -15.36
N ASN A 65 3.15 3.63 -14.45
CA ASN A 65 4.56 3.80 -14.74
C ASN A 65 5.22 2.48 -15.17
N MET A 66 4.89 1.37 -14.51
CA MET A 66 5.38 0.04 -14.89
C MET A 66 4.86 -0.40 -16.27
N ALA A 67 3.60 -0.10 -16.60
CA ALA A 67 3.04 -0.37 -17.93
C ALA A 67 3.72 0.49 -19.02
N MET A 68 4.00 1.76 -18.72
CA MET A 68 4.74 2.67 -19.60
C MET A 68 6.17 2.19 -19.86
N LEU A 69 6.88 1.81 -18.81
CA LEU A 69 8.23 1.24 -18.92
C LEU A 69 8.22 -0.04 -19.74
N ARG A 70 7.22 -0.90 -19.55
CA ARG A 70 7.06 -2.12 -20.35
C ARG A 70 6.87 -1.81 -21.84
N ASN A 71 6.05 -0.82 -22.15
CA ASN A 71 5.75 -0.45 -23.54
C ASN A 71 6.93 0.24 -24.23
N THR A 72 7.75 1.00 -23.50
CA THR A 72 8.88 1.77 -24.04
C THR A 72 10.19 0.99 -24.08
N GLN A 73 10.52 0.29 -22.99
CA GLN A 73 11.81 -0.38 -22.79
C GLN A 73 11.70 -1.91 -22.85
N GLY A 74 10.49 -2.47 -22.91
CA GLY A 74 10.24 -3.91 -22.89
C GLY A 74 10.08 -4.48 -21.48
N ILE A 75 9.93 -5.80 -21.38
CA ILE A 75 9.58 -6.48 -20.12
C ILE A 75 10.69 -6.47 -19.06
N SER A 76 11.95 -6.27 -19.47
CA SER A 76 13.10 -6.27 -18.57
C SER A 76 13.12 -5.08 -17.62
N ALA A 77 12.67 -3.90 -18.07
CA ALA A 77 12.65 -2.68 -17.28
C ALA A 77 11.77 -2.75 -16.02
N PRO A 78 10.45 -3.06 -16.11
CA PRO A 78 9.61 -3.20 -14.92
C PRO A 78 10.05 -4.36 -14.02
N LEU A 79 10.57 -5.45 -14.60
CA LEU A 79 11.09 -6.58 -13.81
C LEU A 79 12.29 -6.15 -12.95
N LYS A 80 13.24 -5.43 -13.54
CA LYS A 80 14.41 -4.91 -12.82
C LYS A 80 14.00 -3.99 -11.68
N LEU A 81 13.16 -2.99 -11.94
CA LEU A 81 12.71 -2.04 -10.91
C LEU A 81 11.91 -2.71 -9.80
N THR A 82 11.01 -3.63 -10.13
CA THR A 82 10.24 -4.35 -9.09
C THR A 82 11.13 -5.24 -8.22
N MET A 83 12.18 -5.85 -8.79
CA MET A 83 13.19 -6.58 -8.02
C MET A 83 14.01 -5.67 -7.11
N GLU A 84 14.50 -4.54 -7.64
CA GLU A 84 15.26 -3.54 -6.87
C GLU A 84 14.42 -3.00 -5.71
N ARG A 85 13.15 -2.68 -5.97
CA ARG A 85 12.20 -2.20 -4.96
C ARG A 85 11.96 -3.23 -3.86
N LYS A 86 11.84 -4.51 -4.22
CA LYS A 86 11.70 -5.63 -3.27
C LYS A 86 12.96 -5.83 -2.42
N PHE A 87 14.13 -5.63 -3.01
CA PHE A 87 15.41 -5.68 -2.30
C PHE A 87 15.55 -4.51 -1.32
N ALA A 88 15.27 -3.28 -1.78
CA ALA A 88 15.31 -2.06 -0.97
C ALA A 88 14.39 -2.14 0.26
N SER A 89 13.22 -2.78 0.14
CA SER A 89 12.29 -3.02 1.26
C SER A 89 12.87 -3.90 2.37
N LYS A 90 13.88 -4.73 2.08
CA LYS A 90 14.40 -5.76 3.00
C LYS A 90 15.82 -5.49 3.46
N VAL A 91 16.30 -4.26 3.31
CA VAL A 91 17.66 -3.88 3.70
C VAL A 91 17.84 -4.10 5.21
N GLY A 92 18.65 -5.10 5.56
CA GLY A 92 18.95 -5.44 6.94
C GLY A 92 19.90 -4.41 7.55
N ARG A 93 19.39 -3.56 8.44
CA ARG A 93 20.21 -2.76 9.35
C ARG A 93 20.40 -3.48 10.68
N LEU A 94 21.45 -3.09 11.41
CA LEU A 94 21.66 -3.51 12.79
C LEU A 94 20.45 -3.07 13.66
N PRO A 95 20.01 -3.88 14.63
CA PRO A 95 18.80 -3.60 15.41
C PRO A 95 18.89 -2.37 16.32
N CYS A 96 20.10 -1.84 16.57
CA CYS A 96 20.32 -0.58 17.28
C CYS A 96 20.25 0.66 16.38
N MET A 97 20.25 0.47 15.05
CA MET A 97 20.19 1.56 14.08
C MET A 97 18.78 1.72 13.55
N ARG A 98 18.36 2.98 13.40
CA ARG A 98 17.08 3.30 12.78
C ARG A 98 17.04 2.80 11.33
N SER A 99 15.95 2.13 10.96
CA SER A 99 15.65 1.80 9.58
C SER A 99 14.97 2.99 8.89
N SER A 100 15.67 3.69 8.02
CA SER A 100 15.09 4.64 7.08
C SER A 100 14.87 3.99 5.71
N ASN A 101 13.75 4.29 5.06
CA ASN A 101 13.39 3.73 3.75
C ASN A 101 14.05 4.47 2.56
N VAL A 102 15.21 5.09 2.76
CA VAL A 102 15.86 5.97 1.76
C VAL A 102 15.99 5.30 0.39
N MET A 103 16.53 4.09 0.31
CA MET A 103 16.67 3.37 -0.97
C MET A 103 15.32 3.15 -1.67
N MET A 104 14.27 2.84 -0.90
CA MET A 104 12.92 2.68 -1.44
C MET A 104 12.34 4.02 -1.89
N GLN A 105 12.58 5.09 -1.14
CA GLN A 105 12.11 6.45 -1.46
C GLN A 105 12.77 6.98 -2.74
N THR A 106 14.07 6.79 -2.91
CA THR A 106 14.79 7.16 -4.14
C THR A 106 14.28 6.39 -5.36
N LEU A 107 13.98 5.10 -5.23
CA LEU A 107 13.41 4.30 -6.33
C LEU A 107 11.97 4.73 -6.70
N ASN A 108 11.22 5.27 -5.74
CA ASN A 108 9.86 5.77 -5.97
C ASN A 108 9.83 7.25 -6.41
N GLY A 109 10.96 7.97 -6.33
CA GLY A 109 11.03 9.42 -6.57
C GLY A 109 10.44 10.27 -5.45
N SER A 110 10.13 9.67 -4.29
CA SER A 110 9.55 10.39 -3.16
C SER A 110 10.56 11.27 -2.41
N ASP A 111 11.87 11.13 -2.67
CA ASP A 111 12.88 11.99 -2.03
C ASP A 111 12.93 13.42 -2.61
N GLU A 112 12.32 13.64 -3.77
CA GLU A 112 12.26 14.94 -4.44
C GLU A 112 11.15 15.84 -3.87
N THR A 113 10.20 15.25 -3.14
CA THR A 113 9.02 15.91 -2.58
C THR A 113 9.06 15.86 -1.06
N ILE A 114 8.55 16.90 -0.40
CA ILE A 114 8.44 16.95 1.07
C ILE A 114 6.99 16.71 1.45
N ASP A 115 6.73 15.64 2.19
CA ASP A 115 5.39 15.27 2.66
C ASP A 115 5.19 15.57 4.15
N PHE A 116 3.95 15.46 4.62
CA PHE A 116 3.61 15.67 6.03
C PHE A 116 4.37 14.72 6.97
N ASP A 117 4.68 13.52 6.48
CA ASP A 117 5.46 12.52 7.20
C ASP A 117 6.87 13.04 7.52
N ASP A 118 7.49 13.83 6.64
CA ASP A 118 8.85 14.34 6.90
C ASP A 118 8.87 15.40 8.02
N ILE A 119 7.78 16.13 8.19
CA ILE A 119 7.65 17.22 9.17
C ILE A 119 7.18 16.69 10.53
N LEU A 120 6.23 15.76 10.52
CA LEU A 120 5.56 15.29 11.73
C LEU A 120 6.22 14.04 12.35
N ASN A 121 7.13 13.38 11.66
CA ASN A 121 7.82 12.19 12.15
C ASN A 121 8.95 12.54 13.15
N THR A 122 8.58 13.06 14.32
CA THR A 122 9.52 13.34 15.42
C THR A 122 9.83 12.05 16.18
N GLU A 123 10.79 11.27 15.67
CA GLU A 123 11.19 10.02 16.30
C GLU A 123 12.18 10.23 17.48
N PRO A 124 12.05 9.46 18.57
CA PRO A 124 12.96 9.57 19.71
C PRO A 124 14.39 9.13 19.32
N GLU A 125 15.39 9.92 19.70
CA GLU A 125 16.83 9.68 19.44
C GLU A 125 17.45 8.54 20.27
N SER A 126 16.66 7.87 21.11
CA SER A 126 17.18 6.87 22.03
C SER A 126 17.38 5.51 21.34
N ALA A 127 18.64 5.19 21.02
CA ALA A 127 19.04 3.83 20.67
C ALA A 127 19.20 3.00 21.95
N GLY A 128 18.52 1.85 22.04
CA GLY A 128 18.72 0.91 23.14
C GLY A 128 20.13 0.29 23.12
N ASN A 129 20.53 -0.31 24.24
CA ASN A 129 21.84 -0.98 24.36
C ASN A 129 22.04 -2.00 23.22
N PRO A 130 23.11 -1.88 22.41
CA PRO A 130 23.27 -2.68 21.20
C PRO A 130 23.40 -4.17 21.48
N HIS A 131 24.05 -4.55 22.58
CA HIS A 131 24.20 -5.95 23.00
C HIS A 131 22.85 -6.64 23.21
N ILE A 132 21.97 -6.02 24.01
CA ILE A 132 20.64 -6.58 24.33
C ILE A 132 19.79 -6.74 23.06
N LEU A 133 19.81 -5.74 22.18
CA LEU A 133 19.03 -5.75 20.93
C LEU A 133 19.53 -6.82 19.95
N VAL A 134 20.85 -7.05 19.89
CA VAL A 134 21.46 -8.08 19.05
C VAL A 134 21.19 -9.48 19.62
N GLU A 135 21.36 -9.68 20.93
CA GLU A 135 21.08 -10.96 21.60
C GLU A 135 19.61 -11.38 21.42
N LYS A 136 18.67 -10.44 21.58
CA LYS A 136 17.23 -10.67 21.32
C LYS A 136 16.96 -11.03 19.86
N ARG A 137 17.64 -10.38 18.90
CA ARG A 137 17.47 -10.68 17.46
C ARG A 137 18.06 -12.04 17.08
N LEU A 138 19.13 -12.46 17.76
CA LEU A 138 19.78 -13.76 17.56
C LEU A 138 19.10 -14.90 18.36
N GLY A 139 18.16 -14.58 19.25
CA GLY A 139 17.44 -15.57 20.07
C GLY A 139 18.26 -16.16 21.21
N LEU A 140 19.26 -15.40 21.70
CA LEU A 140 20.14 -15.82 22.81
C LEU A 140 19.60 -15.42 24.19
N LEU A 141 18.62 -14.51 24.23
CA LEU A 141 17.90 -14.00 25.41
C LEU A 141 16.40 -14.27 25.27
#